data_AF-A0A373WIC3-F1
#
_entry.id   AF-A0A373WIC3-F1
#
_cell.length_a   1.000
_cell.length_b   1.000
_cell.length_c   1.000
_cell.angle_alpha   90.00
_cell.angle_beta   90.00
_cell.angle_gamma   90.00
#
_symmetry.space_group_name_H-M   'P 1'
#
loop_
_entity.id
_entity.type
_entity.pdbx_description
1 polymer ?
#
loop_
_entity_poly.entity_id
_entity_poly.type
_entity_poly.pdbx_seq_one_letter_code
_entity_poly.pdbx_strand_id
1 'polypeptide(L)'
;MKQIFTAATVDEAKNKAAVEFGTEVEKITFTVLEEPKKGFFGKIKGEAKVEAEYEPETKVETVTEKTEAVEEKAEVQEEVKAEAEWSDTLQKKADCAKEYILNVIKAMGIEDTEIEVTKLENGALFEIKSEEFEKLIGKKGDILDSLQYLASLICNRIDREYFRISTDCNGFRARRKTQLEELARKIANNVKRSGRSSALEPMNPYERRIIHAAVSEIEGVTSQSKGEEPWRKVIISSTTPRKYDNRGGYKKNGGRRRNNNNRRSKGFDITTSFEKDYKKPKPEDTMKDSGLYSKIEF
;
A
#
# COMPACT_ATOMS: atom_id res chain seq x y z
N MET A 1 -6.57 35.82 22.34
CA MET A 1 -6.01 36.86 23.23
C MET A 1 -4.52 36.58 23.40
N LYS A 2 -3.65 37.60 23.32
CA LYS A 2 -2.20 37.47 23.53
C LYS A 2 -1.79 38.23 24.78
N GLN A 3 -1.04 37.59 25.68
CA GLN A 3 -0.47 38.23 26.87
C GLN A 3 0.93 37.68 27.15
N ILE A 4 1.78 38.54 27.72
CA ILE A 4 3.16 38.20 28.06
C ILE A 4 3.25 37.95 29.57
N PHE A 5 3.80 36.81 29.95
CA PHE A 5 3.98 36.40 31.34
C PHE A 5 5.47 36.28 31.69
N THR A 6 5.84 36.78 32.87
CA THR A 6 7.21 36.72 33.37
C THR A 6 7.33 35.89 34.65
N ALA A 7 8.37 35.04 34.73
CA ALA A 7 8.64 34.19 35.89
C ALA A 7 10.12 33.80 36.00
N ALA A 8 10.54 33.13 37.07
CA ALA A 8 11.94 32.72 37.23
C ALA A 8 12.33 31.58 36.28
N THR A 9 11.36 30.77 35.86
CA THR A 9 11.55 29.68 34.88
C THR A 9 10.46 29.71 33.81
N VAL A 10 10.75 29.12 32.65
CA VAL A 10 9.80 29.05 31.51
C VAL A 10 8.55 28.25 31.90
N ASP A 11 8.70 27.19 32.68
CA ASP A 11 7.58 26.34 33.10
C ASP A 11 6.66 27.05 34.11
N GLU A 12 7.23 27.87 35.01
CA GLU A 12 6.43 28.73 35.89
C GLU A 12 5.65 29.80 35.10
N ALA A 13 6.25 30.37 34.05
CA ALA A 13 5.57 31.35 33.20
C ALA A 13 4.40 30.74 32.43
N LYS A 14 4.55 29.51 31.92
CA LYS A 14 3.46 28.75 31.26
C LYS A 14 2.31 28.42 32.21
N ASN A 15 2.63 28.02 33.44
CA ASN A 15 1.60 27.73 34.45
C ASN A 15 0.83 28.98 34.87
N LYS A 16 1.49 30.13 35.02
CA LYS A 16 0.81 31.41 35.30
C LYS A 16 -0.15 31.80 34.19
N ALA A 17 0.26 31.63 32.94
CA ALA A 17 -0.59 31.89 31.78
C ALA A 17 -1.82 30.97 31.75
N ALA A 18 -1.65 29.67 32.05
CA ALA A 18 -2.76 28.72 32.12
C ALA A 18 -3.80 29.08 33.19
N VAL A 19 -3.34 29.55 34.36
CA VAL A 19 -4.23 30.03 35.43
C VAL A 19 -4.99 31.29 35.00
N GLU A 20 -4.34 32.23 34.29
CA GLU A 20 -4.97 33.47 33.83
C GLU A 20 -6.01 33.22 32.73
N PHE A 21 -5.72 32.33 31.78
CA PHE A 21 -6.66 31.96 30.72
C PHE A 21 -7.73 30.95 31.17
N GLY A 22 -7.60 30.38 32.38
CA GLY A 22 -8.53 29.40 32.92
C GLY A 22 -8.58 28.09 32.14
N THR A 23 -7.50 27.74 31.43
CA THR A 23 -7.42 26.57 30.56
C THR A 23 -6.15 25.75 30.80
N GLU A 24 -6.14 24.52 30.30
CA GLU A 24 -4.98 23.64 30.43
C GLU A 24 -3.81 24.12 29.56
N VAL A 25 -2.57 23.95 30.04
CA VAL A 25 -1.32 24.37 29.37
C VAL A 25 -1.22 23.82 27.94
N GLU A 26 -1.83 22.68 27.66
CA GLU A 26 -1.80 22.04 26.33
C GLU A 26 -2.63 22.78 25.26
N LYS A 27 -3.59 23.61 25.68
CA LYS A 27 -4.51 24.33 24.79
C LYS A 27 -4.06 25.76 24.49
N ILE A 28 -2.91 26.17 25.02
CA ILE A 28 -2.36 27.51 24.87
C ILE A 28 -1.06 27.41 24.06
N THR A 29 -0.93 28.23 23.03
CA THR A 29 0.30 28.30 22.25
C THR A 29 1.28 29.25 22.93
N PHE A 30 2.48 28.75 23.24
CA PHE A 30 3.51 29.50 23.96
C PHE A 30 4.71 29.79 23.06
N THR A 31 5.08 31.06 22.98
CA THR A 31 6.31 31.52 22.34
C THR A 31 7.25 32.06 23.41
N VAL A 32 8.41 31.42 23.56
CA VAL A 32 9.42 31.85 24.55
C VAL A 32 10.23 32.99 23.96
N LEU A 33 10.12 34.18 24.56
CA LEU A 33 10.81 35.38 24.10
C LEU A 33 12.19 35.52 24.76
N GLU A 34 12.32 35.12 26.02
CA GLU A 34 13.57 35.28 26.77
C GLU A 34 13.79 34.10 27.73
N GLU A 35 14.91 33.39 27.58
CA GLU A 35 15.30 32.28 28.44
C GLU A 35 16.20 32.74 29.60
N PRO A 36 16.01 32.21 30.82
CA PRO A 36 16.79 32.62 31.99
C PRO A 36 18.23 32.09 31.86
N LYS A 37 19.21 33.01 31.84
CA LYS A 37 20.63 32.65 31.74
C LYS A 37 21.16 32.15 33.09
N LYS A 38 21.68 30.92 33.09
CA LYS A 38 22.27 30.28 34.27
C LYS A 38 23.69 30.82 34.51
N GLY A 39 23.89 31.57 35.60
CA GLY A 39 25.20 32.10 36.00
C GLY A 39 26.11 31.03 36.61
N PHE A 40 27.44 31.21 36.47
CA PHE A 40 28.50 30.23 36.79
C PHE A 40 28.66 29.86 38.29
N PHE A 41 27.74 30.23 39.18
CA PHE A 41 27.75 29.82 40.58
C PHE A 41 26.33 29.62 41.12
N GLY A 42 25.50 28.88 40.38
CA GLY A 42 24.20 28.38 40.85
C GLY A 42 23.11 29.42 41.16
N LYS A 43 23.41 30.72 41.08
CA LYS A 43 22.43 31.81 41.20
C LYS A 43 21.90 32.17 39.82
N ILE A 44 20.61 31.93 39.59
CA ILE A 44 19.91 32.25 38.34
C ILE A 44 19.82 33.78 38.23
N LYS A 45 20.22 34.35 37.08
CA LYS A 45 20.14 35.79 36.82
C LYS A 45 19.34 36.01 35.54
N GLY A 46 18.13 36.57 35.71
CA GLY A 46 17.20 36.86 34.61
C GLY A 46 15.87 36.14 34.81
N GLU A 47 14.78 36.82 34.44
CA GLU A 47 13.42 36.27 34.44
C GLU A 47 13.10 35.76 33.03
N ALA A 48 12.45 34.61 32.95
CA ALA A 48 11.90 34.06 31.72
C ALA A 48 10.68 34.89 31.29
N LYS A 49 10.60 35.24 30.00
CA LYS A 49 9.42 35.89 29.39
C LYS A 49 8.80 34.98 28.35
N VAL A 50 7.52 34.67 28.50
CA VAL A 50 6.76 33.81 27.59
C VAL A 50 5.52 34.56 27.12
N GLU A 51 5.34 34.67 25.81
CA GLU A 51 4.10 35.13 25.21
C GLU A 51 3.15 33.95 25.04
N ALA A 52 1.95 34.08 25.57
CA ALA A 52 0.92 33.07 25.55
C ALA A 52 -0.26 33.57 24.73
N GLU A 53 -0.61 32.80 23.70
CA GLU A 53 -1.73 33.06 22.80
C GLU A 53 -2.80 31.99 23.03
N TYR A 54 -4.01 32.45 23.35
CA TYR A 54 -5.16 31.58 23.59
C TYR A 54 -6.35 32.06 22.76
N GLU A 55 -6.83 31.20 21.86
CA GLU A 55 -8.08 31.37 21.14
C GLU A 55 -9.16 30.51 21.83
N PRO A 56 -10.19 31.12 22.45
CA PRO A 56 -11.24 30.34 23.07
C PRO A 56 -12.11 29.68 22.00
N GLU A 57 -12.01 28.37 21.87
CA GLU A 57 -13.08 27.56 21.30
C GLU A 57 -14.27 27.63 22.25
N THR A 58 -15.37 28.24 21.81
CA THR A 58 -16.64 28.25 22.53
C THR A 58 -17.09 26.82 22.79
N LYS A 59 -17.13 26.46 24.07
CA LYS A 59 -17.57 25.17 24.58
C LYS A 59 -18.95 24.77 24.03
N VAL A 60 -19.04 23.54 23.56
CA VAL A 60 -20.28 22.74 23.69
C VAL A 60 -19.90 21.51 24.51
N GLU A 61 -20.36 21.49 25.76
CA GLU A 61 -20.29 20.35 26.66
C GLU A 61 -21.31 19.26 26.26
N THR A 62 -21.01 18.07 26.74
CA THR A 62 -21.37 16.74 26.24
C THR A 62 -22.69 16.14 26.76
N VAL A 63 -23.35 15.40 25.85
CA VAL A 63 -24.10 14.13 26.06
C VAL A 63 -25.47 14.18 26.73
N THR A 64 -26.53 14.08 25.90
CA THR A 64 -27.70 13.19 26.13
C THR A 64 -28.32 12.76 24.81
N GLU A 65 -28.49 11.44 24.67
CA GLU A 65 -29.53 10.73 23.91
C GLU A 65 -29.61 10.86 22.37
N LYS A 66 -29.13 9.78 21.74
CA LYS A 66 -29.69 9.09 20.56
C LYS A 66 -31.13 9.52 20.21
N THR A 67 -31.33 10.23 19.09
CA THR A 67 -32.29 9.87 18.01
C THR A 67 -32.34 10.83 16.81
N GLU A 68 -31.62 11.97 16.79
CA GLU A 68 -31.79 12.99 15.73
C GLU A 68 -30.57 13.20 14.80
N ALA A 69 -29.73 12.18 14.63
CA ALA A 69 -28.51 12.28 13.81
C ALA A 69 -28.71 12.02 12.30
N VAL A 70 -29.91 12.21 11.75
CA VAL A 70 -30.21 11.93 10.32
C VAL A 70 -30.43 13.21 9.50
N GLU A 71 -30.85 14.33 10.09
CA GLU A 71 -31.17 15.54 9.31
C GLU A 71 -30.05 16.59 9.31
N GLU A 72 -29.31 16.78 10.40
CA GLU A 72 -28.29 17.84 10.49
C GLU A 72 -26.98 17.52 9.75
N LYS A 73 -26.79 16.26 9.33
CA LYS A 73 -25.67 15.85 8.47
C LYS A 73 -25.94 16.13 6.99
N ALA A 74 -27.17 16.49 6.62
CA ALA A 74 -27.53 16.87 5.26
C ALA A 74 -27.19 18.35 4.98
N GLU A 75 -27.44 19.25 5.95
CA GLU A 75 -27.21 20.70 5.77
C GLU A 75 -25.72 21.07 5.77
N VAL A 76 -24.90 20.49 6.65
CA VAL A 76 -23.45 20.78 6.68
C VAL A 76 -22.69 20.13 5.51
N GLN A 77 -23.28 19.14 4.82
CA GLN A 77 -22.74 18.61 3.55
C GLN A 77 -23.11 19.45 2.34
N GLU A 78 -24.06 20.38 2.48
CA GLU A 78 -24.51 21.23 1.39
C GLU A 78 -23.64 22.49 1.28
N GLU A 79 -23.14 23.03 2.40
CA GLU A 79 -22.30 24.24 2.40
C GLU A 79 -20.84 24.02 1.99
N VAL A 80 -20.29 22.80 2.10
CA VAL A 80 -18.91 22.51 1.62
C VAL A 80 -18.87 22.24 0.10
N LYS A 81 -20.02 22.29 -0.61
CA LYS A 81 -20.09 22.16 -2.08
C LYS A 81 -19.90 23.48 -2.84
N ALA A 82 -19.76 24.61 -2.14
CA ALA A 82 -19.41 25.91 -2.69
C ALA A 82 -18.16 26.38 -1.93
N GLU A 83 -16.96 26.60 -2.47
CA GLU A 83 -16.53 26.96 -3.82
C GLU A 83 -15.12 26.38 -4.01
N ALA A 84 -15.00 25.30 -4.77
CA ALA A 84 -13.76 25.04 -5.52
C ALA A 84 -14.12 25.29 -6.98
N GLU A 85 -14.34 26.57 -7.30
CA GLU A 85 -14.40 27.05 -8.67
C GLU A 85 -13.04 26.71 -9.30
N TRP A 86 -13.01 25.63 -10.08
CA TRP A 86 -11.85 25.33 -10.90
C TRP A 86 -11.56 26.56 -11.77
N SER A 87 -10.28 26.93 -11.87
CA SER A 87 -9.87 27.86 -12.91
C SER A 87 -10.28 27.29 -14.27
N ASP A 88 -10.55 28.16 -15.24
CA ASP A 88 -10.93 27.77 -16.61
C ASP A 88 -9.97 26.74 -17.23
N THR A 89 -8.70 26.73 -16.80
CA THR A 89 -7.69 25.77 -17.25
C THR A 89 -7.90 24.37 -16.66
N LEU A 90 -8.27 24.25 -15.38
CA LEU A 90 -8.57 22.96 -14.75
C LEU A 90 -9.84 22.34 -15.32
N GLN A 91 -10.87 23.14 -15.57
CA GLN A 91 -12.12 22.67 -16.17
C GLN A 91 -11.86 22.08 -17.57
N LYS A 92 -11.09 22.77 -18.42
CA LYS A 92 -10.68 22.26 -19.74
C LYS A 92 -9.92 20.94 -19.67
N LYS A 93 -9.06 20.75 -18.65
CA LYS A 93 -8.33 19.48 -18.45
C LYS A 93 -9.30 18.35 -18.10
N ALA A 94 -10.24 18.60 -17.20
CA ALA A 94 -11.23 17.61 -16.79
C ALA A 94 -12.16 17.21 -17.95
N ASP A 95 -12.60 18.19 -18.75
CA ASP A 95 -13.44 17.96 -19.93
C ASP A 95 -12.69 17.13 -20.99
N CYS A 96 -11.42 17.45 -21.24
CA CYS A 96 -10.58 16.66 -22.14
C CYS A 96 -10.41 15.21 -21.65
N ALA A 97 -10.22 14.99 -20.35
CA ALA A 97 -10.14 13.65 -19.78
C ALA A 97 -11.46 12.88 -19.97
N LYS A 98 -12.59 13.54 -19.68
CA LYS A 98 -13.93 12.96 -19.83
C LYS A 98 -14.19 12.55 -21.28
N GLU A 99 -13.88 13.43 -22.22
CA GLU A 99 -14.05 13.17 -23.65
C GLU A 99 -13.17 12.01 -24.11
N TYR A 100 -11.90 11.98 -23.69
CA TYR A 100 -10.99 10.89 -24.01
C TYR A 100 -11.51 9.55 -23.49
N ILE A 101 -11.90 9.49 -22.21
CA ILE A 101 -12.43 8.28 -21.58
C ILE A 101 -13.68 7.81 -22.33
N LEU A 102 -14.64 8.70 -22.62
CA LEU A 102 -15.85 8.36 -23.38
C LEU A 102 -15.53 7.83 -24.77
N ASN A 103 -14.59 8.45 -25.49
CA ASN A 103 -14.23 8.03 -26.84
C ASN A 103 -13.59 6.63 -26.85
N VAL A 104 -12.73 6.33 -25.87
CA VAL A 104 -12.13 4.99 -25.74
C VAL A 104 -13.19 3.94 -25.41
N ILE A 105 -14.09 4.23 -24.47
CA ILE A 105 -15.17 3.34 -24.06
C ILE A 105 -16.12 3.04 -25.23
N LYS A 106 -16.51 4.05 -25.99
CA LYS A 106 -17.31 3.89 -27.21
C LYS A 106 -16.59 3.05 -28.26
N ALA A 107 -15.29 3.27 -28.45
CA ALA A 107 -14.48 2.46 -29.37
C ALA A 107 -14.34 0.99 -28.91
N MET A 108 -14.50 0.71 -27.61
CA MET A 108 -14.58 -0.65 -27.06
C MET A 108 -15.96 -1.31 -27.27
N GLY A 109 -16.95 -0.58 -27.80
CA GLY A 109 -18.30 -1.09 -28.06
C GLY A 109 -19.20 -1.10 -26.82
N ILE A 110 -18.95 -0.22 -25.85
CA ILE A 110 -19.79 -0.06 -24.66
C ILE A 110 -20.54 1.26 -24.82
N GLU A 111 -21.86 1.20 -24.99
CA GLU A 111 -22.68 2.35 -25.37
C GLU A 111 -23.31 3.04 -24.14
N ASP A 112 -23.63 2.28 -23.10
CA ASP A 112 -24.28 2.78 -21.88
C ASP A 112 -23.27 3.05 -20.77
N THR A 113 -22.60 4.21 -20.87
CA THR A 113 -21.69 4.70 -19.83
C THR A 113 -21.98 6.12 -19.42
N GLU A 114 -22.19 6.32 -18.12
CA GLU A 114 -22.29 7.61 -17.47
C GLU A 114 -20.98 7.90 -16.71
N ILE A 115 -20.52 9.15 -16.78
CA ILE A 115 -19.33 9.59 -16.08
C ILE A 115 -19.67 10.80 -15.22
N GLU A 116 -19.61 10.59 -13.91
CA GLU A 116 -19.70 11.63 -12.89
C GLU A 116 -18.30 12.14 -12.57
N VAL A 117 -18.16 13.46 -12.50
CA VAL A 117 -16.87 14.11 -12.22
C VAL A 117 -16.99 14.85 -10.89
N THR A 118 -16.24 14.38 -9.89
CA THR A 118 -16.13 15.08 -8.60
C THR A 118 -14.86 15.92 -8.60
N LYS A 119 -15.01 17.21 -8.32
CA LYS A 119 -13.91 18.16 -8.23
C LYS A 119 -13.12 17.94 -6.94
N LEU A 120 -11.80 17.87 -7.06
CA LEU A 120 -10.86 17.84 -5.93
C LEU A 120 -9.90 19.04 -6.06
N GLU A 121 -9.25 19.45 -4.97
CA GLU A 121 -8.36 20.63 -4.93
C GLU A 121 -7.30 20.64 -6.05
N ASN A 122 -6.64 19.50 -6.29
CA ASN A 122 -5.56 19.36 -7.26
C ASN A 122 -5.85 18.29 -8.33
N GLY A 123 -7.13 18.02 -8.60
CA GLY A 123 -7.49 16.91 -9.49
C GLY A 123 -8.97 16.67 -9.67
N ALA A 124 -9.28 15.55 -10.30
CA ALA A 124 -10.65 15.09 -10.51
C ALA A 124 -10.76 13.59 -10.24
N LEU A 125 -11.87 13.21 -9.59
CA LEU A 125 -12.33 11.84 -9.51
C LEU A 125 -13.38 11.61 -10.60
N PHE A 126 -13.12 10.64 -11.46
CA PHE A 126 -14.04 10.19 -12.49
C PHE A 126 -14.68 8.89 -12.02
N GLU A 127 -15.98 8.93 -11.74
CA GLU A 127 -16.77 7.76 -11.42
C GLU A 127 -17.53 7.31 -12.66
N ILE A 128 -17.16 6.15 -13.17
CA ILE A 128 -17.73 5.55 -14.38
C ILE A 128 -18.81 4.57 -13.95
N LYS A 129 -20.06 4.87 -14.30
CA LYS A 129 -21.22 3.99 -14.13
C LYS A 129 -21.56 3.36 -15.47
N SER A 130 -21.61 2.03 -15.50
CA SER A 130 -21.99 1.28 -16.70
C SER A 130 -22.63 -0.04 -16.31
N GLU A 131 -23.55 -0.53 -17.14
CA GLU A 131 -24.09 -1.89 -17.03
C GLU A 131 -23.01 -2.94 -17.39
N GLU A 132 -22.16 -2.65 -18.38
CA GLU A 132 -21.09 -3.54 -18.85
C GLU A 132 -19.75 -3.27 -18.14
N PHE A 133 -19.79 -2.92 -16.85
CA PHE A 133 -18.61 -2.55 -16.07
C PHE A 133 -17.53 -3.67 -16.02
N GLU A 134 -17.91 -4.94 -16.17
CA GLU A 134 -16.96 -6.07 -16.18
C GLU A 134 -15.93 -5.96 -17.32
N LYS A 135 -16.36 -5.50 -18.50
CA LYS A 135 -15.47 -5.30 -19.65
C LYS A 135 -14.51 -4.13 -19.43
N LEU A 136 -14.97 -3.07 -18.74
CA LEU A 136 -14.17 -1.87 -18.43
C LEU A 136 -13.11 -2.09 -17.36
N ILE A 137 -13.38 -2.95 -16.39
CA ILE A 137 -12.42 -3.27 -15.33
C ILE A 137 -11.31 -4.17 -15.87
N GLY A 138 -11.66 -5.11 -16.75
CA GLY A 138 -10.75 -6.13 -17.25
C GLY A 138 -10.29 -7.09 -16.15
N LYS A 139 -9.16 -7.78 -16.37
CA LYS A 139 -8.60 -8.68 -15.35
C LYS A 139 -8.04 -7.84 -14.20
N LYS A 140 -8.55 -8.05 -12.98
CA LYS A 140 -8.07 -7.40 -11.74
C LYS A 140 -8.06 -5.86 -11.72
N GLY A 141 -8.65 -5.18 -12.72
CA GLY A 141 -8.62 -3.71 -12.84
C GLY A 141 -7.58 -3.16 -13.81
N ASP A 142 -6.87 -4.01 -14.56
CA ASP A 142 -5.77 -3.59 -15.44
C ASP A 142 -6.21 -2.56 -16.52
N ILE A 143 -7.44 -2.71 -17.06
CA ILE A 143 -7.97 -1.79 -18.08
C ILE A 143 -8.29 -0.43 -17.45
N LEU A 144 -8.92 -0.43 -16.27
CA LEU A 144 -9.24 0.78 -15.53
C LEU A 144 -7.97 1.58 -15.15
N ASP A 145 -6.93 0.88 -14.68
CA ASP A 145 -5.63 1.50 -14.37
C ASP A 145 -4.95 2.06 -15.63
N SER A 146 -5.02 1.33 -16.75
CA SER A 146 -4.47 1.79 -18.04
C SER A 146 -5.19 3.03 -18.56
N LEU A 147 -6.53 3.05 -18.46
CA LEU A 147 -7.36 4.18 -18.86
C LEU A 147 -7.04 5.43 -18.02
N GLN A 148 -6.92 5.27 -16.70
CA GLN A 148 -6.51 6.34 -15.81
C GLN A 148 -5.12 6.89 -16.18
N TYR A 149 -4.17 6.01 -16.50
CA TYR A 149 -2.82 6.41 -16.90
C TYR A 149 -2.82 7.22 -18.21
N LEU A 150 -3.55 6.75 -19.23
CA LEU A 150 -3.63 7.44 -20.52
C LEU A 150 -4.36 8.78 -20.41
N ALA A 151 -5.48 8.82 -19.68
CA ALA A 151 -6.19 10.08 -19.41
C ALA A 151 -5.29 11.09 -18.68
N SER A 152 -4.55 10.63 -17.66
CA SER A 152 -3.56 11.45 -16.95
C SER A 152 -2.50 12.03 -17.88
N LEU A 153 -1.98 11.22 -18.80
CA LEU A 153 -0.93 11.64 -19.73
C LEU A 153 -1.43 12.69 -20.74
N ILE A 154 -2.66 12.56 -21.21
CA ILE A 154 -3.27 13.50 -22.16
C ILE A 154 -3.58 14.84 -21.47
N CYS A 155 -4.20 14.81 -20.30
CA CYS A 155 -4.57 16.03 -19.58
C CYS A 155 -3.34 16.84 -19.12
N ASN A 156 -2.30 16.15 -18.65
CA ASN A 156 -1.06 16.78 -18.22
C ASN A 156 -0.16 17.26 -19.36
N ARG A 157 -0.51 16.97 -20.62
CA ARG A 157 0.20 17.51 -21.79
C ARG A 157 -0.25 18.94 -22.14
N ILE A 158 -1.47 19.32 -21.77
CA ILE A 158 -2.07 20.60 -22.17
C ILE A 158 -1.38 21.79 -21.49
N ASP A 159 -0.90 21.61 -20.27
CA ASP A 159 -0.42 22.70 -19.43
C ASP A 159 0.68 22.23 -18.46
N ARG A 160 1.36 23.16 -17.78
CA ARG A 160 2.47 22.88 -16.86
C ARG A 160 2.02 22.46 -15.46
N GLU A 161 0.81 22.82 -15.05
CA GLU A 161 0.28 22.46 -13.74
C GLU A 161 -0.19 20.99 -13.73
N TYR A 162 0.33 20.22 -12.76
CA TYR A 162 0.03 18.80 -12.62
C TYR A 162 -1.39 18.58 -12.12
N PHE A 163 -2.18 17.86 -12.91
CA PHE A 163 -3.56 17.51 -12.62
C PHE A 163 -3.66 16.02 -12.26
N ARG A 164 -4.10 15.74 -11.04
CA ARG A 164 -4.25 14.37 -10.56
C ARG A 164 -5.58 13.77 -11.01
N ILE A 165 -5.52 12.74 -11.85
CA ILE A 165 -6.71 12.01 -12.29
C ILE A 165 -6.81 10.70 -11.52
N SER A 166 -7.98 10.46 -10.91
CA SER A 166 -8.37 9.19 -10.32
C SER A 166 -9.61 8.68 -11.03
N THR A 167 -9.61 7.42 -11.43
CA THR A 167 -10.75 6.78 -12.09
C THR A 167 -11.20 5.59 -11.25
N ASP A 168 -12.51 5.51 -10.98
CA ASP A 168 -13.15 4.36 -10.37
C ASP A 168 -14.38 3.95 -11.18
N CYS A 169 -14.77 2.69 -11.06
CA CYS A 169 -15.92 2.12 -11.75
C CYS A 169 -16.75 1.30 -10.78
N ASN A 170 -18.02 1.69 -10.55
CA ASN A 170 -18.96 1.03 -9.64
C ASN A 170 -18.36 0.62 -8.27
N GLY A 171 -17.48 1.46 -7.69
CA GLY A 171 -16.79 1.18 -6.42
C GLY A 171 -15.85 -0.04 -6.45
N PHE A 172 -15.33 -0.42 -7.62
CA PHE A 172 -14.48 -1.59 -7.81
C PHE A 172 -13.24 -1.55 -6.92
N ARG A 173 -12.55 -0.40 -6.81
CA ARG A 173 -11.31 -0.30 -6.03
C ARG A 173 -11.51 -0.64 -4.56
N ALA A 174 -12.60 -0.17 -3.96
CA ALA A 174 -12.94 -0.46 -2.56
C ALA A 174 -13.24 -1.94 -2.35
N ARG A 175 -14.06 -2.54 -3.22
CA ARG A 175 -14.40 -3.98 -3.18
C ARG A 175 -13.18 -4.86 -3.42
N ARG A 176 -12.28 -4.44 -4.31
CA ARG A 176 -11.05 -5.17 -4.62
C ARG A 176 -10.09 -5.18 -3.44
N LYS A 177 -9.97 -4.04 -2.73
CA LYS A 177 -9.16 -3.94 -1.51
C LYS A 177 -9.64 -4.92 -0.44
N THR A 178 -10.94 -4.95 -0.13
CA THR A 178 -11.48 -5.86 0.88
C THR A 178 -11.26 -7.33 0.52
N GLN A 179 -11.46 -7.69 -0.76
CA GLN A 179 -11.17 -9.05 -1.26
C GLN A 179 -9.70 -9.46 -1.06
N LEU A 180 -8.76 -8.55 -1.34
CA LEU A 180 -7.32 -8.82 -1.17
C LEU A 180 -6.95 -8.98 0.30
N GLU A 181 -7.53 -8.18 1.20
CA GLU A 181 -7.34 -8.28 2.64
C GLU A 181 -7.87 -9.62 3.19
N GLU A 182 -9.07 -10.03 2.77
CA GLU A 182 -9.65 -11.32 3.15
C GLU A 182 -8.81 -12.50 2.64
N LEU A 183 -8.37 -12.44 1.39
CA LEU A 183 -7.50 -13.43 0.78
C LEU A 183 -6.17 -13.53 1.53
N ALA A 184 -5.57 -12.39 1.89
CA ALA A 184 -4.35 -12.32 2.67
C ALA A 184 -4.53 -12.98 4.05
N ARG A 185 -5.60 -12.65 4.77
CA ARG A 185 -5.94 -13.25 6.07
C ARG A 185 -6.14 -14.75 5.98
N LYS A 186 -6.87 -15.22 4.97
CA LYS A 186 -7.13 -16.65 4.74
C LYS A 186 -5.84 -17.42 4.51
N ILE A 187 -4.95 -16.91 3.66
CA ILE A 187 -3.68 -17.57 3.34
C ILE A 187 -2.72 -17.50 4.52
N ALA A 188 -2.61 -16.36 5.20
CA ALA A 188 -1.82 -16.22 6.41
C ALA A 188 -2.22 -17.25 7.48
N ASN A 189 -3.51 -17.43 7.73
CA ASN A 189 -4.00 -18.43 8.68
C ASN A 189 -3.66 -19.86 8.25
N ASN A 190 -3.74 -20.17 6.95
CA ASN A 190 -3.34 -21.49 6.44
C ASN A 190 -1.82 -21.72 6.57
N VAL A 191 -1.00 -20.71 6.24
CA VAL A 191 0.46 -20.76 6.39
C VAL A 191 0.84 -20.93 7.86
N LYS A 192 0.17 -20.23 8.78
CA LYS A 192 0.36 -20.36 10.23
C LYS A 192 0.03 -21.76 10.74
N ARG A 193 -1.04 -22.39 10.23
CA ARG A 193 -1.45 -23.76 10.61
C ARG A 193 -0.56 -24.85 10.00
N SER A 194 -0.20 -24.72 8.73
CA SER A 194 0.53 -25.75 7.98
C SER A 194 2.06 -25.64 8.09
N GLY A 195 2.55 -24.44 8.43
CA GLY A 195 3.96 -24.06 8.38
C GLY A 195 4.56 -24.11 6.96
N ARG A 196 3.76 -24.30 5.89
CA ARG A 196 4.24 -24.24 4.50
C ARG A 196 4.12 -22.81 4.01
N SER A 197 5.15 -22.31 3.34
CA SER A 197 5.03 -21.05 2.61
C SER A 197 4.03 -21.19 1.46
N SER A 198 3.29 -20.12 1.20
CA SER A 198 2.34 -20.03 0.09
C SER A 198 2.73 -18.88 -0.81
N ALA A 199 2.81 -19.15 -2.11
CA ALA A 199 3.04 -18.13 -3.12
C ALA A 199 1.69 -17.72 -3.73
N LEU A 200 1.46 -16.41 -3.79
CA LEU A 200 0.31 -15.81 -4.44
C LEU A 200 0.53 -15.68 -5.95
N GLU A 201 -0.54 -15.33 -6.65
CA GLU A 201 -0.45 -14.93 -8.05
C GLU A 201 0.38 -13.65 -8.20
N PRO A 202 1.03 -13.45 -9.37
CA PRO A 202 1.60 -12.16 -9.72
C PRO A 202 0.54 -11.06 -9.69
N MET A 203 0.94 -9.90 -9.19
CA MET A 203 0.05 -8.76 -9.01
C MET A 203 0.81 -7.44 -8.97
N ASN A 204 0.09 -6.35 -9.26
CA ASN A 204 0.67 -5.01 -9.33
C ASN A 204 1.26 -4.57 -7.97
N PRO A 205 2.18 -3.59 -7.94
CA PRO A 205 2.79 -3.11 -6.71
C PRO A 205 1.79 -2.65 -5.63
N TYR A 206 0.66 -2.08 -6.03
CA TYR A 206 -0.39 -1.60 -5.12
C TYR A 206 -1.12 -2.75 -4.42
N GLU A 207 -1.53 -3.79 -5.16
CA GLU A 207 -2.13 -5.01 -4.61
C GLU A 207 -1.16 -5.72 -3.67
N ARG A 208 0.13 -5.82 -4.04
CA ARG A 208 1.16 -6.39 -3.16
C ARG A 208 1.25 -5.63 -1.84
N ARG A 209 1.19 -4.31 -1.86
CA ARG A 209 1.23 -3.47 -0.66
C ARG A 209 0.04 -3.74 0.26
N ILE A 210 -1.17 -3.89 -0.29
CA ILE A 210 -2.37 -4.23 0.49
C ILE A 210 -2.18 -5.57 1.20
N ILE A 211 -1.69 -6.59 0.49
CA ILE A 211 -1.43 -7.90 1.09
C ILE A 211 -0.34 -7.82 2.16
N HIS A 212 0.76 -7.11 1.90
CA HIS A 212 1.82 -6.92 2.88
C HIS A 212 1.30 -6.26 4.16
N ALA A 213 0.47 -5.22 4.04
CA ALA A 213 -0.16 -4.55 5.17
C ALA A 213 -1.07 -5.52 5.95
N ALA A 214 -2.00 -6.19 5.26
CA ALA A 214 -2.93 -7.14 5.90
C ALA A 214 -2.22 -8.33 6.57
N VAL A 215 -1.11 -8.82 5.99
CA VAL A 215 -0.32 -9.91 6.59
C VAL A 215 0.48 -9.43 7.79
N SER A 216 0.95 -8.17 7.79
CA SER A 216 1.74 -7.62 8.90
C SER A 216 0.97 -7.50 10.21
N GLU A 217 -0.36 -7.40 10.14
CA GLU A 217 -1.26 -7.42 11.31
C GLU A 217 -1.31 -8.79 12.00
N ILE A 218 -0.91 -9.88 11.32
CA ILE A 218 -1.05 -11.25 11.81
C ILE A 218 0.29 -11.74 12.36
N GLU A 219 0.32 -12.02 13.66
CA GLU A 219 1.51 -12.58 14.30
C GLU A 219 1.82 -14.01 13.84
N GLY A 220 3.12 -14.31 13.68
CA GLY A 220 3.64 -15.63 13.32
C GLY A 220 3.75 -15.89 11.82
N VAL A 221 3.49 -14.88 10.98
CA VAL A 221 3.70 -14.91 9.53
C VAL A 221 4.49 -13.70 9.07
N THR A 222 5.17 -13.85 7.94
CA THR A 222 5.94 -12.82 7.25
C THR A 222 5.59 -12.88 5.76
N SER A 223 5.78 -11.77 5.05
CA SER A 223 5.52 -11.70 3.62
C SER A 223 6.72 -11.10 2.89
N GLN A 224 7.03 -11.61 1.71
CA GLN A 224 8.11 -11.12 0.86
C GLN A 224 7.69 -11.12 -0.62
N SER A 225 7.90 -10.00 -1.32
CA SER A 225 7.70 -9.92 -2.76
C SER A 225 8.92 -10.48 -3.51
N LYS A 226 8.75 -11.55 -4.31
CA LYS A 226 9.80 -12.17 -5.15
C LYS A 226 9.42 -12.19 -6.64
N GLY A 227 10.44 -12.14 -7.49
CA GLY A 227 10.30 -12.08 -8.96
C GLY A 227 10.50 -10.67 -9.52
N GLU A 228 10.47 -10.55 -10.84
CA GLU A 228 10.57 -9.30 -11.59
C GLU A 228 9.19 -8.88 -12.11
N GLU A 229 8.97 -7.57 -12.26
CA GLU A 229 7.72 -7.05 -12.82
C GLU A 229 7.62 -7.48 -14.30
N PRO A 230 6.45 -7.95 -14.81
CA PRO A 230 5.12 -8.04 -14.19
C PRO A 230 4.84 -9.37 -13.44
N TRP A 231 5.79 -10.30 -13.43
CA TRP A 231 5.64 -11.63 -12.82
C TRP A 231 5.95 -11.66 -11.31
N ARG A 232 6.03 -10.48 -10.69
CA ARG A 232 6.38 -10.34 -9.28
C ARG A 232 5.21 -10.72 -8.39
N LYS A 233 5.47 -11.60 -7.42
CA LYS A 233 4.45 -12.20 -6.55
C LYS A 233 4.81 -12.09 -5.08
N VAL A 234 3.80 -12.14 -4.22
CA VAL A 234 3.98 -12.16 -2.75
C VAL A 234 4.06 -13.60 -2.27
N ILE A 235 5.07 -13.89 -1.46
CA ILE A 235 5.24 -15.16 -0.77
C ILE A 235 4.99 -14.92 0.72
N ILE A 236 4.06 -15.67 1.29
CA ILE A 236 3.76 -15.63 2.73
C ILE A 236 4.42 -16.85 3.36
N SER A 237 5.25 -16.62 4.37
CA SER A 237 5.98 -17.65 5.13
C SER A 237 5.63 -17.58 6.61
N SER A 238 5.64 -18.73 7.29
CA SER A 238 5.49 -18.73 8.74
C SER A 238 6.83 -18.39 9.39
N THR A 239 6.79 -17.51 10.40
CA THR A 239 7.96 -17.15 11.21
C THR A 239 8.25 -18.21 12.26
N THR A 240 7.24 -18.98 12.68
CA THR A 240 7.43 -20.01 13.69
C THR A 240 8.16 -21.20 13.05
N PRO A 241 9.26 -21.67 13.68
CA PRO A 241 9.98 -22.83 13.18
C PRO A 241 9.05 -24.03 13.20
N ARG A 242 8.96 -24.73 12.06
CA ARG A 242 8.22 -25.98 11.97
C ARG A 242 8.71 -26.94 13.04
N LYS A 243 7.78 -27.49 13.83
CA LYS A 243 8.05 -28.72 14.57
C LYS A 243 8.32 -29.79 13.53
N TYR A 244 9.59 -30.17 13.37
CA TYR A 244 9.97 -31.29 12.52
C TYR A 244 9.26 -32.52 13.09
N ASP A 245 8.22 -33.01 12.41
CA ASP A 245 7.60 -34.28 12.76
C ASP A 245 8.65 -35.37 12.52
N ASN A 246 9.42 -35.69 13.57
CA ASN A 246 10.35 -36.83 13.64
C ASN A 246 9.60 -38.19 13.56
N ARG A 247 8.41 -38.23 12.94
CA ARG A 247 7.60 -39.44 12.72
C ARG A 247 8.02 -40.22 11.48
N GLY A 248 9.02 -39.74 10.74
CA GLY A 248 9.70 -40.46 9.66
C GLY A 248 11.01 -41.14 10.08
N GLY A 249 11.22 -41.35 11.39
CA GLY A 249 12.31 -42.18 11.87
C GLY A 249 12.13 -43.59 11.33
N TYR A 250 12.81 -43.90 10.23
CA TYR A 250 13.02 -45.26 9.73
C TYR A 250 13.49 -46.07 10.94
N LYS A 251 12.59 -46.87 11.54
CA LYS A 251 12.97 -47.85 12.56
C LYS A 251 13.98 -48.73 11.84
N LYS A 252 15.26 -48.48 12.09
CA LYS A 252 16.38 -49.32 11.71
C LYS A 252 16.18 -50.57 12.57
N ASN A 253 15.25 -51.42 12.14
CA ASN A 253 14.96 -52.68 12.77
C ASN A 253 16.29 -53.42 12.68
N GLY A 254 16.95 -53.52 13.83
CA GLY A 254 18.19 -54.25 14.01
C GLY A 254 17.91 -55.72 13.77
N GLY A 255 17.72 -56.08 12.51
CA GLY A 255 17.73 -57.45 12.04
C GLY A 255 19.13 -57.96 12.32
N ARG A 256 19.25 -58.75 13.38
CA ARG A 256 20.38 -59.63 13.66
C ARG A 256 20.78 -60.33 12.35
N ARG A 257 21.77 -59.80 11.65
CA ARG A 257 22.42 -60.50 10.54
C ARG A 257 23.34 -61.53 11.16
N ARG A 258 22.80 -62.75 11.28
CA ARG A 258 23.59 -63.98 11.40
C ARG A 258 24.60 -64.04 10.26
N ASN A 259 25.77 -64.54 10.63
CA ASN A 259 26.92 -64.89 9.81
C ASN A 259 26.64 -65.09 8.32
N ASN A 260 27.32 -64.24 7.55
CA ASN A 260 28.26 -64.61 6.50
C ASN A 260 28.19 -66.08 6.03
N ASN A 261 27.62 -66.28 4.84
CA ASN A 261 28.30 -67.07 3.81
C ASN A 261 27.66 -66.79 2.44
N ASN A 262 28.47 -66.10 1.63
CA ASN A 262 28.70 -66.41 0.22
C ASN A 262 27.46 -66.49 -0.70
N ARG A 263 27.10 -65.35 -1.31
CA ARG A 263 26.57 -65.28 -2.68
C ARG A 263 26.64 -63.83 -3.18
N ARG A 264 27.53 -63.60 -4.15
CA ARG A 264 27.58 -62.40 -4.99
C ARG A 264 26.17 -62.11 -5.52
N SER A 265 25.59 -60.98 -5.14
CA SER A 265 24.49 -60.38 -5.87
C SER A 265 24.91 -58.96 -6.28
N LYS A 266 24.87 -58.76 -7.58
CA LYS A 266 25.23 -57.57 -8.34
C LYS A 266 24.38 -56.40 -7.83
N GLY A 267 25.01 -55.35 -7.30
CA GLY A 267 24.31 -54.13 -6.92
C GLY A 267 23.63 -53.52 -8.14
N PHE A 268 22.31 -53.31 -8.04
CA PHE A 268 21.56 -52.54 -9.01
C PHE A 268 21.74 -51.07 -8.62
N ASP A 269 22.61 -50.35 -9.33
CA ASP A 269 22.77 -48.91 -9.17
C ASP A 269 21.47 -48.21 -9.59
N ILE A 270 20.67 -47.78 -8.61
CA ILE A 270 19.53 -46.87 -8.82
C ILE A 270 20.08 -45.43 -8.91
N THR A 271 21.02 -45.22 -9.82
CA THR A 271 21.28 -43.88 -10.36
C THR A 271 20.46 -43.80 -11.63
N THR A 272 19.32 -43.12 -11.54
CA THR A 272 18.49 -42.78 -12.69
C THR A 272 19.37 -42.26 -13.83
N SER A 273 19.22 -42.89 -14.99
CA SER A 273 19.92 -42.66 -16.26
C SER A 273 19.76 -41.25 -16.85
N PHE A 274 19.26 -40.29 -16.06
CA PHE A 274 19.02 -38.91 -16.47
C PHE A 274 20.13 -37.94 -16.01
N GLU A 275 20.98 -38.33 -15.04
CA GLU A 275 22.07 -37.48 -14.51
C GLU A 275 23.44 -37.75 -15.15
N LYS A 276 23.63 -38.87 -15.86
CA LYS A 276 24.92 -39.19 -16.49
C LYS A 276 25.19 -38.43 -17.80
N ASP A 277 24.13 -38.00 -18.49
CA ASP A 277 24.24 -37.40 -19.83
C ASP A 277 23.98 -35.89 -19.88
N TYR A 278 23.58 -35.25 -18.77
CA TYR A 278 23.40 -33.80 -18.69
C TYR A 278 24.71 -33.09 -18.32
N LYS A 279 25.68 -33.07 -19.25
CA LYS A 279 26.68 -32.00 -19.24
C LYS A 279 26.01 -30.73 -19.78
N LYS A 280 25.80 -29.72 -18.92
CA LYS A 280 25.46 -28.36 -19.38
C LYS A 280 26.47 -27.97 -20.47
N PRO A 281 26.05 -27.67 -21.71
CA PRO A 281 26.98 -27.24 -22.73
C PRO A 281 27.67 -25.97 -22.25
N LYS A 282 29.01 -25.96 -22.29
CA LYS A 282 29.76 -24.73 -22.05
C LYS A 282 29.50 -23.80 -23.24
N PRO A 283 29.53 -22.46 -23.04
CA PRO A 283 29.36 -21.50 -24.15
C PRO A 283 30.40 -21.65 -25.28
N GLU A 284 31.42 -22.49 -25.11
CA GLU A 284 32.43 -22.82 -26.12
C GLU A 284 31.97 -23.92 -27.10
N ASP A 285 30.97 -24.74 -26.74
CA ASP A 285 30.49 -25.86 -27.57
C ASP A 285 29.46 -25.44 -28.64
N THR A 286 28.98 -24.19 -28.64
CA THR A 286 28.01 -23.68 -29.62
C THR A 286 28.65 -23.11 -30.89
N MET A 287 29.99 -23.00 -30.96
CA MET A 287 30.69 -22.38 -32.10
C MET A 287 31.34 -23.36 -33.07
N LYS A 288 31.26 -24.69 -32.84
CA LYS A 288 31.94 -25.68 -33.69
C LYS A 288 31.06 -26.40 -34.73
N ASP A 289 29.73 -26.25 -34.66
CA ASP A 289 28.79 -26.97 -35.54
C ASP A 289 27.97 -26.08 -36.49
N SER A 290 28.35 -24.81 -36.71
CA SER A 290 27.74 -23.98 -37.76
C SER A 290 28.33 -24.28 -39.14
N GLY A 291 28.15 -25.51 -39.63
CA GLY A 291 28.45 -25.94 -40.99
C GLY A 291 27.42 -25.45 -42.03
N LEU A 292 27.08 -24.16 -42.00
CA LEU A 292 26.04 -23.58 -42.89
C LEU A 292 26.56 -22.55 -43.91
N TYR A 293 27.88 -22.37 -44.02
CA TYR A 293 28.49 -21.57 -45.09
C TYR A 293 29.76 -22.24 -45.62
N SER A 294 29.59 -23.21 -46.52
CA SER A 294 30.64 -23.61 -47.46
C SER A 294 30.02 -24.25 -48.70
N LYS A 295 29.57 -23.41 -49.64
CA LYS A 295 29.47 -23.70 -51.09
C LYS A 295 28.94 -22.48 -51.84
N ILE A 296 29.85 -21.57 -52.15
CA ILE A 296 29.79 -20.78 -53.39
C ILE A 296 31.22 -20.82 -53.92
N GLU A 297 31.43 -21.59 -55.00
CA GLU A 297 32.65 -21.57 -55.80
C GLU A 297 32.54 -20.44 -56.83
N PHE A 298 33.67 -19.79 -57.12
CA PHE A 298 33.84 -18.75 -58.14
C PHE A 298 33.81 -19.33 -59.56
#